data_AF-A0A5Q4F9X3-F1
#
_entry.id   AF-A0A5Q4F9X3-F1
#
_cell.length_a   1.000
_cell.length_b   1.000
_cell.length_c   1.000
_cell.angle_alpha   90.00
_cell.angle_beta   90.00
_cell.angle_gamma   90.00
#
_symmetry.space_group_name_H-M   'P 1'
#
loop_
_entity.id
_entity.type
_entity.pdbx_description
1 polymer ?
#
loop_
_entity_poly.entity_id
_entity_poly.type
_entity_poly.pdbx_seq_one_letter_code
_entity_poly.pdbx_strand_id
1 'polypeptide(L)'
;HAPSGFHESFNPHGVNTEQRVNPKIAVTWTASSDAESGLSHYEYVVTSTPAVSEAQFAGASITRENHVIIEGGPGTDYEDVFDNFRDPVHVHVRAADFAGNTSDILTLEQVPYDPRRPYAPIMQGQSGTDELRLYLTGPAYDPESGLKGIQYSVGTWPGATNVIGWPSGNEVNMVHTNAYLDNYLNPATQTVAGHTVTVSGGAFLLAHAMPYITIPAADLPEGQQLYINYRAVNEQGHRSIVRSTGPVAIDNEAPLGHSVSQSFSFNHLISQMIANYEIKDIHDPVSGVIRVEVKMTQGDFDSGWSVLEEYDVAKQGPFTIFRSDSLPLNIDANNLDNITVWARVTNGVHLQTVRPLQFTMQIVGTSF
;
A
#
# COMPACT_ATOMS: atom_id res chain seq x y z
N HIS A 1 -14.21 -2.50 -34.20
CA HIS A 1 -13.13 -1.70 -33.60
C HIS A 1 -13.42 -1.52 -32.11
N ALA A 2 -12.69 -2.25 -31.27
CA ALA A 2 -12.58 -2.06 -29.82
C ALA A 2 -11.08 -2.24 -29.50
N PRO A 3 -10.47 -1.39 -28.66
CA PRO A 3 -9.03 -1.43 -28.45
C PRO A 3 -8.65 -2.64 -27.58
N SER A 4 -7.58 -3.33 -27.99
CA SER A 4 -6.98 -4.44 -27.25
C SER A 4 -6.45 -3.95 -25.91
N GLY A 5 -7.00 -4.49 -24.82
CA GLY A 5 -6.45 -4.29 -23.48
C GLY A 5 -5.04 -4.87 -23.39
N PHE A 6 -4.13 -4.05 -22.87
CA PHE A 6 -2.84 -4.51 -22.36
C PHE A 6 -3.10 -5.47 -21.19
N HIS A 7 -3.01 -6.77 -21.47
CA HIS A 7 -2.78 -7.77 -20.43
C HIS A 7 -1.26 -7.80 -20.19
N GLU A 8 -0.77 -6.98 -19.26
CA GLU A 8 0.49 -7.31 -18.60
C GLU A 8 0.20 -8.46 -17.63
N SER A 9 0.64 -9.67 -18.01
CA SER A 9 0.63 -10.83 -17.14
C SER A 9 1.55 -10.55 -15.94
N PHE A 10 0.95 -10.37 -14.76
CA PHE A 10 1.67 -10.38 -13.50
C PHE A 10 2.27 -11.77 -13.31
N ASN A 11 3.60 -11.88 -13.35
CA ASN A 11 4.32 -13.11 -13.06
C ASN A 11 4.78 -13.06 -11.60
N PRO A 12 4.05 -13.70 -10.64
CA PRO A 12 4.39 -13.63 -9.22
C PRO A 12 5.68 -14.40 -8.85
N HIS A 13 6.30 -15.09 -9.81
CA HIS A 13 7.60 -15.77 -9.66
C HIS A 13 8.62 -15.37 -10.74
N GLY A 14 8.33 -14.35 -11.52
CA GLY A 14 9.28 -13.75 -12.44
C GLY A 14 10.16 -12.80 -11.66
N VAL A 15 11.33 -13.26 -11.22
CA VAL A 15 12.45 -12.33 -11.05
C VAL A 15 12.55 -11.62 -12.39
N ASN A 16 12.12 -10.36 -12.47
CA ASN A 16 12.58 -9.48 -13.54
C ASN A 16 14.09 -9.48 -13.39
N THR A 17 14.78 -10.36 -14.12
CA THR A 17 16.23 -10.36 -14.23
C THR A 17 16.63 -9.19 -15.11
N GLU A 18 16.11 -8.00 -14.82
CA GLU A 18 16.73 -6.79 -15.32
C GLU A 18 18.14 -6.78 -14.73
N GLN A 19 19.09 -6.87 -15.64
CA GLN A 19 20.50 -6.88 -15.30
C GLN A 19 20.79 -5.63 -14.48
N ARG A 20 21.22 -5.80 -13.23
CA ARG A 20 21.79 -4.73 -12.42
C ARG A 20 22.82 -4.00 -13.28
N VAL A 21 22.76 -2.67 -13.28
CA VAL A 21 23.89 -1.92 -13.84
C VAL A 21 25.08 -2.03 -12.92
N ASN A 22 26.26 -2.01 -13.52
CA ASN A 22 27.49 -1.87 -12.77
C ASN A 22 27.56 -0.47 -12.14
N PRO A 23 27.94 -0.38 -10.86
CA PRO A 23 28.14 0.89 -10.19
C PRO A 23 29.32 1.65 -10.81
N LYS A 24 29.23 2.98 -10.80
CA LYS A 24 30.21 3.86 -11.43
C LYS A 24 30.37 5.16 -10.66
N ILE A 25 31.60 5.65 -10.61
CA ILE A 25 31.96 6.97 -10.07
C ILE A 25 32.74 7.77 -11.12
N ALA A 26 32.68 9.09 -10.98
CA ALA A 26 33.52 10.02 -11.71
C ALA A 26 34.21 10.92 -10.68
N VAL A 27 35.55 10.91 -10.68
CA VAL A 27 36.35 11.71 -9.76
C VAL A 27 37.20 12.70 -10.53
N THR A 28 37.42 13.86 -9.92
CA THR A 28 38.30 14.92 -10.44
C THR A 28 39.07 15.50 -9.28
N TRP A 29 40.35 15.77 -9.49
CA TRP A 29 41.23 16.42 -8.52
C TRP A 29 41.92 17.63 -9.11
N THR A 30 42.49 18.46 -8.25
CA THR A 30 43.31 19.60 -8.67
C THR A 30 44.55 19.12 -9.42
N ALA A 31 44.81 19.69 -10.59
CA ALA A 31 45.99 19.37 -11.36
C ALA A 31 47.28 19.73 -10.58
N SER A 32 48.27 18.86 -10.68
CA SER A 32 49.58 18.97 -10.05
C SER A 32 50.55 19.56 -11.06
N SER A 33 51.62 20.17 -10.57
CA SER A 33 52.70 20.68 -11.40
C SER A 33 54.01 20.50 -10.67
N ASP A 34 55.04 20.13 -11.40
CA ASP A 34 56.43 20.07 -10.94
C ASP A 34 57.27 20.96 -11.87
N ALA A 35 58.03 21.91 -11.31
CA ALA A 35 58.73 22.92 -12.11
C ALA A 35 60.12 22.44 -12.56
N GLU A 36 60.68 21.48 -11.83
CA GLU A 36 62.04 20.97 -12.00
C GLU A 36 62.13 19.90 -13.09
N SER A 37 61.27 18.89 -13.02
CA SER A 37 61.25 17.74 -13.92
C SER A 37 59.97 17.62 -14.73
N GLY A 38 58.87 18.21 -14.26
CA GLY A 38 57.56 18.16 -14.90
C GLY A 38 56.71 16.99 -14.42
N LEU A 39 55.38 17.15 -14.50
CA LEU A 39 54.43 16.07 -14.18
C LEU A 39 54.48 14.99 -15.26
N SER A 40 54.74 13.74 -14.85
CA SER A 40 54.74 12.59 -15.76
C SER A 40 53.35 11.98 -15.90
N HIS A 41 52.73 11.63 -14.78
CA HIS A 41 51.39 11.03 -14.72
C HIS A 41 50.84 11.05 -13.29
N TYR A 42 49.58 10.63 -13.15
CA TYR A 42 48.97 10.24 -11.88
C TYR A 42 48.89 8.74 -11.78
N GLU A 43 49.10 8.25 -10.57
CA GLU A 43 48.79 6.89 -10.17
C GLU A 43 47.57 6.91 -9.26
N TYR A 44 46.65 5.96 -9.44
CA TYR A 44 45.50 5.83 -8.57
C TYR A 44 45.15 4.39 -8.24
N VAL A 45 44.59 4.22 -7.04
CA VAL A 45 44.03 2.97 -6.52
C VAL A 45 42.67 3.22 -5.92
N VAL A 46 41.79 2.23 -5.98
CA VAL A 46 40.40 2.33 -5.51
C VAL A 46 40.19 1.28 -4.44
N THR A 47 39.67 1.68 -3.29
CA THR A 47 39.43 0.78 -2.16
C THR A 47 38.09 1.07 -1.49
N SER A 48 37.61 0.13 -0.67
CA SER A 48 36.44 0.33 0.20
C SER A 48 36.81 0.93 1.56
N THR A 49 38.07 1.37 1.74
CA THR A 49 38.59 1.87 3.02
C THR A 49 39.23 3.25 2.87
N PRO A 50 39.11 4.14 3.85
CA PRO A 50 39.59 5.52 3.72
C PRO A 50 41.12 5.67 3.76
N ALA A 51 41.88 4.60 4.05
CA ALA A 51 43.32 4.65 4.23
C ALA A 51 44.03 3.64 3.32
N VAL A 52 45.15 4.08 2.74
CA VAL A 52 45.98 3.28 1.85
C VAL A 52 47.47 3.47 2.20
N SER A 53 48.27 2.45 1.96
CA SER A 53 49.73 2.49 2.11
C SER A 53 50.42 2.64 0.76
N GLU A 54 51.65 3.18 0.77
CA GLU A 54 52.49 3.30 -0.44
C GLU A 54 52.68 1.97 -1.18
N ALA A 55 52.69 0.85 -0.46
CA ALA A 55 52.84 -0.48 -1.06
C ALA A 55 51.66 -0.88 -1.95
N GLN A 56 50.46 -0.36 -1.69
CA GLN A 56 49.27 -0.66 -2.51
C GLN A 56 49.29 0.05 -3.86
N PHE A 57 50.18 1.04 -4.06
CA PHE A 57 50.42 1.64 -5.37
C PHE A 57 51.29 0.77 -6.28
N ALA A 58 51.80 -0.37 -5.80
CA ALA A 58 52.47 -1.35 -6.65
C ALA A 58 51.46 -1.95 -7.65
N GLY A 59 51.50 -1.49 -8.90
CA GLY A 59 50.52 -1.85 -9.93
C GLY A 59 49.28 -0.94 -9.98
N ALA A 60 49.38 0.27 -9.43
CA ALA A 60 48.34 1.28 -9.55
C ALA A 60 47.95 1.54 -11.01
N SER A 61 46.69 1.95 -11.21
CA SER A 61 46.24 2.45 -12.50
C SER A 61 46.85 3.81 -12.78
N ILE A 62 47.15 4.09 -14.06
CA ILE A 62 47.85 5.30 -14.48
C ILE A 62 46.96 6.15 -15.39
N THR A 63 46.95 7.47 -15.17
CA THR A 63 46.32 8.43 -16.06
C THR A 63 47.18 9.70 -16.21
N ARG A 64 47.02 10.43 -17.31
CA ARG A 64 47.60 11.78 -17.47
C ARG A 64 46.60 12.89 -17.24
N GLU A 65 45.33 12.53 -17.11
CA GLU A 65 44.25 13.45 -16.83
C GLU A 65 44.08 13.61 -15.32
N ASN A 66 43.61 14.76 -14.87
CA ASN A 66 43.25 15.00 -13.47
C ASN A 66 41.81 14.54 -13.14
N HIS A 67 41.26 13.64 -13.95
CA HIS A 67 39.95 13.03 -13.76
C HIS A 67 39.97 11.57 -14.24
N VAL A 68 39.17 10.72 -13.59
CA VAL A 68 38.90 9.36 -14.05
C VAL A 68 37.44 8.97 -13.83
N ILE A 69 36.98 8.07 -14.70
CA ILE A 69 35.71 7.38 -14.55
C ILE A 69 36.04 5.93 -14.21
N ILE A 70 35.51 5.45 -13.10
CA ILE A 70 35.74 4.09 -12.60
C ILE A 70 34.42 3.36 -12.59
N GLU A 71 34.37 2.22 -13.26
CA GLU A 71 33.27 1.27 -13.23
C GLU A 71 33.69 0.07 -12.37
N GLY A 72 32.81 -0.37 -11.47
CA GLY A 72 33.03 -1.49 -10.58
C GLY A 72 31.94 -2.56 -10.71
N GLY A 73 31.96 -3.53 -9.78
CA GLY A 73 30.99 -4.62 -9.74
C GLY A 73 31.38 -5.82 -10.60
N PRO A 74 30.47 -6.79 -10.79
CA PRO A 74 30.78 -8.09 -11.37
C PRO A 74 31.47 -8.03 -12.73
N GLY A 75 32.62 -8.71 -12.85
CA GLY A 75 33.39 -8.77 -14.10
C GLY A 75 34.25 -7.53 -14.39
N THR A 76 34.51 -6.69 -13.39
CA THR A 76 35.44 -5.56 -13.47
C THR A 76 36.65 -5.78 -12.55
N ASP A 77 37.72 -5.00 -12.74
CA ASP A 77 38.90 -5.01 -11.85
C ASP A 77 38.58 -4.54 -10.41
N TYR A 78 37.40 -3.98 -10.18
CA TYR A 78 36.94 -3.43 -8.91
C TYR A 78 35.67 -4.12 -8.39
N GLU A 79 35.48 -5.40 -8.70
CA GLU A 79 34.33 -6.19 -8.27
C GLU A 79 34.14 -6.17 -6.74
N ASP A 80 35.22 -6.41 -5.99
CA ASP A 80 35.20 -6.48 -4.52
C ASP A 80 35.21 -5.10 -3.82
N VAL A 81 35.33 -4.01 -4.59
CA VAL A 81 35.35 -2.63 -4.06
C VAL A 81 33.98 -1.99 -4.18
N PHE A 82 33.25 -2.31 -5.26
CA PHE A 82 31.93 -1.78 -5.53
C PHE A 82 30.85 -2.83 -5.28
N ASP A 83 30.67 -3.16 -4.00
CA ASP A 83 29.69 -4.18 -3.57
C ASP A 83 28.23 -3.74 -3.81
N ASN A 84 27.97 -2.43 -3.76
CA ASN A 84 26.64 -1.86 -3.94
C ASN A 84 26.68 -0.34 -4.28
N PHE A 85 25.50 0.25 -4.46
CA PHE A 85 25.33 1.68 -4.77
C PHE A 85 25.26 2.59 -3.52
N ARG A 86 25.61 2.09 -2.33
CA ARG A 86 25.38 2.82 -1.07
C ARG A 86 26.65 3.05 -0.28
N ASP A 87 27.51 2.05 -0.28
CA ASP A 87 28.73 2.09 0.50
C ASP A 87 29.75 3.02 -0.17
N PRO A 88 30.43 3.87 0.61
CA PRO A 88 31.44 4.76 0.08
C PRO A 88 32.66 3.96 -0.42
N VAL A 89 33.20 4.41 -1.53
CA VAL A 89 34.48 3.97 -2.08
C VAL A 89 35.47 5.13 -2.06
N HIS A 90 36.75 4.81 -1.98
CA HIS A 90 37.83 5.77 -1.84
C HIS A 90 38.78 5.66 -3.02
N VAL A 91 38.95 6.77 -3.76
CA VAL A 91 39.96 6.89 -4.81
C VAL A 91 41.16 7.60 -4.23
N HIS A 92 42.28 6.91 -4.18
CA HIS A 92 43.55 7.43 -3.70
C HIS A 92 44.43 7.76 -4.89
N VAL A 93 44.93 8.99 -4.97
CA VAL A 93 45.69 9.51 -6.10
C VAL A 93 47.01 10.09 -5.61
N ARG A 94 48.10 9.80 -6.31
CA ARG A 94 49.37 10.53 -6.16
C ARG A 94 49.92 10.91 -7.52
N ALA A 95 50.63 12.03 -7.59
CA ALA A 95 51.33 12.46 -8.79
C ALA A 95 52.74 11.86 -8.82
N ALA A 96 53.20 11.49 -10.01
CA ALA A 96 54.58 11.09 -10.27
C ALA A 96 55.22 12.05 -11.28
N ASP A 97 56.45 12.47 -11.00
CA ASP A 97 57.23 13.34 -11.89
C ASP A 97 58.10 12.53 -12.87
N PHE A 98 58.86 13.19 -13.76
CA PHE A 98 59.76 12.49 -14.68
C PHE A 98 61.07 11.99 -14.04
N ALA A 99 61.39 12.44 -12.82
CA ALA A 99 62.52 11.95 -12.04
C ALA A 99 62.18 10.71 -11.19
N GLY A 100 60.90 10.32 -11.13
CA GLY A 100 60.39 9.19 -10.36
C GLY A 100 60.03 9.53 -8.92
N ASN A 101 59.93 10.81 -8.56
CA ASN A 101 59.42 11.23 -7.26
C ASN A 101 57.88 11.20 -7.25
N THR A 102 57.31 10.92 -6.09
CA THR A 102 55.85 10.91 -5.89
C THR A 102 55.42 11.99 -4.91
N SER A 103 54.23 12.55 -5.13
CA SER A 103 53.58 13.45 -4.17
C SER A 103 53.03 12.68 -2.96
N ASP A 104 52.54 13.44 -1.97
CA ASP A 104 51.62 12.90 -0.97
C ASP A 104 50.35 12.32 -1.63
N ILE A 105 49.69 11.41 -0.92
CA ILE A 105 48.46 10.74 -1.37
C ILE A 105 47.24 11.61 -1.05
N LEU A 106 46.44 11.90 -2.08
CA LEU A 106 45.11 12.50 -1.98
C LEU A 106 44.06 11.40 -1.95
N THR A 107 43.20 11.38 -0.93
CA THR A 107 42.04 10.46 -0.85
C THR A 107 40.74 11.21 -1.14
N LEU A 108 39.95 10.69 -2.08
CA LEU A 108 38.62 11.19 -2.43
C LEU A 108 37.57 10.12 -2.13
N GLU A 109 36.63 10.42 -1.25
CA GLU A 109 35.47 9.54 -0.98
C GLU A 109 34.35 9.80 -2.00
N GLN A 110 33.72 8.74 -2.49
CA GLN A 110 32.59 8.78 -3.42
C GLN A 110 31.55 7.73 -3.05
N VAL A 111 30.28 7.99 -3.34
CA VAL A 111 29.22 6.96 -3.31
C VAL A 111 28.79 6.71 -4.76
N PRO A 112 28.76 5.44 -5.24
CA PRO A 112 28.35 5.16 -6.60
C PRO A 112 26.92 5.60 -6.88
N TYR A 113 26.69 6.32 -7.98
CA TYR A 113 25.36 6.86 -8.31
C TYR A 113 24.43 5.77 -8.85
N ASP A 114 23.23 5.64 -8.28
CA ASP A 114 22.17 4.79 -8.79
C ASP A 114 21.45 5.51 -9.94
N PRO A 115 21.53 5.03 -11.19
CA PRO A 115 20.93 5.72 -12.32
C PRO A 115 19.43 5.42 -12.50
N ARG A 116 18.87 4.47 -11.75
CA ARG A 116 17.49 4.01 -11.94
C ARG A 116 16.56 4.58 -10.87
N ARG A 117 15.27 4.58 -11.21
CA ARG A 117 14.19 4.89 -10.26
C ARG A 117 13.70 3.58 -9.67
N PRO A 118 13.24 3.58 -8.41
CA PRO A 118 12.60 2.41 -7.85
C PRO A 118 11.30 2.10 -8.60
N TYR A 119 10.93 0.82 -8.59
CA TYR A 119 9.61 0.35 -9.03
C TYR A 119 8.54 0.72 -8.01
N ALA A 120 7.41 1.24 -8.50
CA ALA A 120 6.30 1.64 -7.65
C ALA A 120 5.64 0.42 -7.00
N PRO A 121 5.18 0.53 -5.73
CA PRO A 121 4.39 -0.53 -5.11
C PRO A 121 3.00 -0.63 -5.75
N ILE A 122 2.24 -1.65 -5.35
CA ILE A 122 0.79 -1.70 -5.57
C ILE A 122 0.13 -1.51 -4.21
N MET A 123 -0.75 -0.52 -4.11
CA MET A 123 -1.45 -0.22 -2.85
C MET A 123 -2.94 0.02 -3.07
N GLN A 124 -3.75 -0.34 -2.07
CA GLN A 124 -5.20 -0.22 -2.08
C GLN A 124 -5.68 0.57 -0.86
N GLY A 125 -6.45 1.62 -1.11
CA GLY A 125 -7.08 2.43 -0.08
C GLY A 125 -8.40 1.81 0.37
N GLN A 126 -8.68 1.88 1.66
CA GLN A 126 -9.96 1.45 2.24
C GLN A 126 -10.42 2.45 3.29
N SER A 127 -11.74 2.68 3.30
CA SER A 127 -12.42 3.47 4.33
C SER A 127 -12.55 2.70 5.63
N GLY A 128 -12.35 3.39 6.75
CA GLY A 128 -12.69 2.95 8.10
C GLY A 128 -13.54 3.99 8.82
N THR A 129 -13.96 3.65 10.03
CA THR A 129 -14.92 4.41 10.85
C THR A 129 -14.35 5.69 11.48
N ASP A 130 -13.04 5.96 11.34
CA ASP A 130 -12.32 7.15 11.83
C ASP A 130 -10.92 7.30 11.18
N GLU A 131 -10.65 6.56 10.10
CA GLU A 131 -9.34 6.54 9.42
C GLU A 131 -9.49 6.04 8.00
N LEU A 132 -8.54 6.39 7.14
CA LEU A 132 -8.28 5.64 5.90
C LEU A 132 -7.08 4.73 6.11
N ARG A 133 -7.13 3.54 5.53
CA ARG A 133 -6.00 2.61 5.50
C ARG A 133 -5.50 2.45 4.08
N LEU A 134 -4.19 2.54 3.88
CA LEU A 134 -3.53 2.28 2.62
C LEU A 134 -2.72 0.98 2.71
N TYR A 135 -3.29 -0.11 2.21
CA TYR A 135 -2.70 -1.45 2.23
C TYR A 135 -1.67 -1.61 1.12
N LEU A 136 -0.49 -2.15 1.44
CA LEU A 136 0.52 -2.57 0.48
C LEU A 136 0.19 -3.99 -0.02
N THR A 137 -0.37 -4.09 -1.22
CA THR A 137 -0.83 -5.34 -1.82
C THR A 137 0.16 -5.94 -2.82
N GLY A 138 1.18 -5.16 -3.23
CA GLY A 138 2.29 -5.63 -4.03
C GLY A 138 3.57 -4.85 -3.71
N PRO A 139 4.74 -5.52 -3.64
CA PRO A 139 5.98 -4.90 -3.17
C PRO A 139 6.47 -3.82 -4.15
N ALA A 140 7.11 -2.79 -3.60
CA ALA A 140 8.05 -1.98 -4.36
C ALA A 140 9.38 -2.74 -4.47
N TYR A 141 10.23 -2.36 -5.42
CA TYR A 141 11.57 -2.92 -5.52
C TYR A 141 12.55 -1.92 -6.15
N ASP A 142 13.80 -1.95 -5.72
CA ASP A 142 14.90 -1.20 -6.31
C ASP A 142 16.13 -2.13 -6.31
N PRO A 143 16.63 -2.55 -7.48
CA PRO A 143 17.79 -3.43 -7.53
C PRO A 143 19.05 -2.70 -7.06
N GLU A 144 19.32 -1.49 -7.54
CA GLU A 144 20.62 -0.83 -7.42
C GLU A 144 20.93 -0.38 -5.99
N SER A 145 20.19 0.59 -5.47
CA SER A 145 20.41 1.17 -4.13
C SER A 145 19.48 0.61 -3.07
N GLY A 146 18.48 -0.19 -3.45
CA GLY A 146 17.51 -0.70 -2.50
C GLY A 146 16.51 0.38 -2.07
N LEU A 147 15.52 -0.04 -1.28
CA LEU A 147 14.41 0.83 -0.92
C LEU A 147 14.63 1.51 0.43
N LYS A 148 14.37 2.81 0.47
CA LYS A 148 14.18 3.56 1.71
C LYS A 148 12.77 3.38 2.26
N GLY A 149 11.76 3.40 1.40
CA GLY A 149 10.36 3.28 1.83
C GLY A 149 9.34 3.82 0.84
N ILE A 150 8.14 4.08 1.34
CA ILE A 150 6.99 4.56 0.58
C ILE A 150 6.55 5.92 1.11
N GLN A 151 6.23 6.82 0.18
CA GLN A 151 5.54 8.08 0.46
C GLN A 151 4.10 8.00 -0.01
N TYR A 152 3.20 8.71 0.67
CA TYR A 152 1.85 8.99 0.18
C TYR A 152 1.54 10.50 0.18
N SER A 153 0.49 10.86 -0.55
CA SER A 153 -0.18 12.17 -0.50
C SER A 153 -1.67 11.96 -0.73
N VAL A 154 -2.51 12.95 -0.40
CA VAL A 154 -3.96 12.86 -0.60
C VAL A 154 -4.46 14.07 -1.37
N GLY A 155 -5.38 13.83 -2.30
CA GLY A 155 -6.05 14.89 -3.03
C GLY A 155 -7.39 14.48 -3.59
N THR A 156 -8.03 15.40 -4.30
CA THR A 156 -9.42 15.24 -4.76
C THR A 156 -9.54 14.65 -6.17
N TRP A 157 -8.41 14.35 -6.81
CA TRP A 157 -8.32 13.58 -8.07
C TRP A 157 -6.97 12.82 -8.11
N PRO A 158 -6.81 11.80 -8.97
CA PRO A 158 -5.55 11.05 -9.09
C PRO A 158 -4.36 11.98 -9.36
N GLY A 159 -3.30 11.85 -8.54
CA GLY A 159 -2.08 12.64 -8.59
C GLY A 159 -2.13 13.97 -7.84
N ALA A 160 -3.30 14.42 -7.39
CA ALA A 160 -3.46 15.68 -6.66
C ALA A 160 -2.96 15.58 -5.22
N THR A 161 -2.40 16.66 -4.69
CA THR A 161 -1.86 16.71 -3.32
C THR A 161 -2.50 17.84 -2.50
N ASN A 162 -3.73 18.21 -2.82
CA ASN A 162 -4.41 19.39 -2.29
C ASN A 162 -5.09 19.17 -0.92
N VAL A 163 -5.03 17.95 -0.37
CA VAL A 163 -5.50 17.63 0.99
C VAL A 163 -4.31 17.33 1.90
N ILE A 164 -3.47 16.37 1.52
CA ILE A 164 -2.20 16.06 2.21
C ILE A 164 -1.07 16.11 1.18
N GLY A 165 -0.04 16.92 1.45
CA GLY A 165 1.17 17.01 0.63
C GLY A 165 2.09 15.80 0.76
N TRP A 166 3.03 15.64 -0.19
CA TRP A 166 4.11 14.67 -0.01
C TRP A 166 5.00 15.04 1.19
N PRO A 167 5.63 14.06 1.88
CA PRO A 167 6.66 14.35 2.87
C PRO A 167 7.84 15.14 2.28
N SER A 168 8.51 15.91 3.13
CA SER A 168 9.64 16.76 2.73
C SER A 168 10.86 15.93 2.33
N GLY A 169 11.57 16.37 1.28
CA GLY A 169 12.81 15.71 0.85
C GLY A 169 12.63 14.21 0.60
N ASN A 170 13.43 13.40 1.28
CA ASN A 170 13.44 11.93 1.14
C ASN A 170 12.80 11.22 2.36
N GLU A 171 12.01 11.93 3.18
CA GLU A 171 11.25 11.30 4.27
C GLU A 171 10.21 10.33 3.72
N VAL A 172 9.90 9.25 4.44
CA VAL A 172 8.95 8.23 4.01
C VAL A 172 7.88 8.05 5.08
N ASN A 173 6.65 7.76 4.67
CA ASN A 173 5.55 7.48 5.60
C ASN A 173 5.57 6.01 6.08
N MET A 174 6.20 5.13 5.30
CA MET A 174 6.45 3.73 5.64
C MET A 174 7.90 3.40 5.29
N VAL A 175 8.72 3.06 6.28
CA VAL A 175 10.10 2.63 6.05
C VAL A 175 10.10 1.25 5.40
N HIS A 176 10.93 1.06 4.38
CA HIS A 176 11.23 -0.27 3.89
C HIS A 176 12.20 -0.93 4.85
N THR A 177 11.75 -1.96 5.53
CA THR A 177 12.62 -2.80 6.35
C THR A 177 12.95 -4.07 5.56
N ASN A 178 14.23 -4.43 5.44
CA ASN A 178 14.65 -5.76 4.96
C ASN A 178 14.03 -6.91 5.78
N ALA A 179 13.45 -6.57 6.93
CA ALA A 179 12.52 -7.35 7.73
C ALA A 179 11.20 -7.73 7.03
N TYR A 180 11.18 -7.90 5.70
CA TYR A 180 10.09 -8.68 5.11
C TYR A 180 10.02 -10.03 5.85
N LEU A 181 11.17 -10.62 6.21
CA LEU A 181 11.26 -11.83 7.05
C LEU A 181 11.09 -11.61 8.58
N ASP A 182 11.71 -10.60 9.20
CA ASP A 182 11.61 -10.43 10.67
C ASP A 182 10.21 -9.97 11.10
N ASN A 183 9.53 -9.17 10.28
CA ASN A 183 8.15 -8.78 10.56
C ASN A 183 7.14 -9.91 10.28
N TYR A 184 7.50 -10.92 9.48
CA TYR A 184 6.70 -12.16 9.37
C TYR A 184 6.67 -12.94 10.68
N LEU A 185 7.69 -12.79 11.53
CA LEU A 185 7.83 -13.53 12.78
C LEU A 185 7.29 -12.77 14.00
N ASN A 186 7.09 -11.45 13.91
CA ASN A 186 6.58 -10.64 15.02
C ASN A 186 5.75 -9.43 14.53
N PRO A 187 4.40 -9.42 14.72
CA PRO A 187 3.59 -8.26 14.36
C PRO A 187 3.97 -7.06 15.24
N ALA A 188 4.34 -5.96 14.59
CA ALA A 188 4.75 -4.73 15.27
C ALA A 188 4.02 -3.52 14.68
N THR A 189 3.64 -2.61 15.56
CA THR A 189 3.16 -1.28 15.17
C THR A 189 4.36 -0.34 15.19
N GLN A 190 4.60 0.35 14.07
CA GLN A 190 5.68 1.32 13.95
C GLN A 190 5.09 2.70 13.65
N THR A 191 5.62 3.75 14.28
CA THR A 191 5.26 5.13 13.94
C THR A 191 6.38 5.75 13.13
N VAL A 192 6.09 6.12 11.89
CA VAL A 192 7.05 6.70 10.95
C VAL A 192 6.48 8.00 10.39
N ALA A 193 7.24 9.10 10.50
CA ALA A 193 6.82 10.43 10.04
C ALA A 193 5.42 10.85 10.55
N GLY A 194 5.08 10.48 11.79
CA GLY A 194 3.78 10.77 12.40
C GLY A 194 2.63 9.83 12.01
N HIS A 195 2.87 8.83 11.15
CA HIS A 195 1.86 7.85 10.76
C HIS A 195 2.11 6.48 11.37
N THR A 196 1.02 5.81 11.73
CA THR A 196 1.05 4.45 12.26
C THR A 196 1.04 3.45 11.11
N VAL A 197 2.07 2.60 11.09
CA VAL A 197 2.18 1.44 10.21
C VAL A 197 1.93 0.20 11.04
N THR A 198 0.89 -0.56 10.71
CA THR A 198 0.65 -1.87 11.32
C THR A 198 1.20 -2.93 10.39
N VAL A 199 2.19 -3.67 10.87
CA VAL A 199 2.76 -4.82 10.15
C VAL A 199 2.28 -6.08 10.83
N SER A 200 1.56 -6.94 10.10
CA SER A 200 1.11 -8.23 10.61
C SER A 200 1.84 -9.37 9.90
N GLY A 201 2.62 -10.13 10.66
CA GLY A 201 3.26 -11.34 10.20
C GLY A 201 2.29 -12.52 10.24
N GLY A 202 1.98 -13.10 9.08
CA GLY A 202 1.29 -14.39 8.98
C GLY A 202 2.16 -15.37 8.21
N ALA A 203 2.37 -16.58 8.74
CA ALA A 203 2.97 -17.67 7.97
C ALA A 203 2.11 -17.95 6.72
N PHE A 204 2.74 -18.34 5.61
CA PHE A 204 2.15 -18.54 4.26
C PHE A 204 0.99 -19.56 4.16
N LEU A 205 0.33 -19.95 5.26
CA LEU A 205 -0.73 -20.94 5.24
C LEU A 205 -2.07 -20.52 5.86
N LEU A 206 -2.16 -19.58 6.81
CA LEU A 206 -3.46 -19.15 7.35
C LEU A 206 -3.38 -17.71 7.91
N ALA A 207 -4.02 -16.75 7.23
CA ALA A 207 -4.22 -15.33 7.57
C ALA A 207 -2.99 -14.39 7.51
N HIS A 208 -2.85 -13.65 6.41
CA HIS A 208 -1.87 -12.57 6.20
C HIS A 208 -2.55 -11.20 6.30
N ALA A 209 -2.23 -10.38 7.30
CA ALA A 209 -2.62 -8.96 7.25
C ALA A 209 -1.52 -8.17 6.52
N MET A 210 -1.82 -7.76 5.29
CA MET A 210 -0.95 -6.90 4.48
C MET A 210 -0.59 -5.63 5.27
N PRO A 211 0.68 -5.17 5.24
CA PRO A 211 1.06 -3.97 5.96
C PRO A 211 0.33 -2.76 5.38
N TYR A 212 -0.08 -1.83 6.24
CA TYR A 212 -0.83 -0.65 5.83
C TYR A 212 -0.36 0.60 6.56
N ILE A 213 -0.60 1.75 5.93
CA ILE A 213 -0.46 3.08 6.53
C ILE A 213 -1.84 3.50 7.02
N THR A 214 -1.96 3.90 8.28
CA THR A 214 -3.13 4.63 8.80
C THR A 214 -3.01 6.11 8.48
N ILE A 215 -4.05 6.67 7.86
CA ILE A 215 -4.23 8.09 7.61
C ILE A 215 -5.37 8.56 8.53
N PRO A 216 -5.08 9.35 9.58
CA PRO A 216 -6.08 9.78 10.54
C PRO A 216 -7.21 10.59 9.90
N ALA A 217 -8.48 10.38 10.31
CA ALA A 217 -9.61 11.18 9.82
C ALA A 217 -9.48 12.67 10.14
N ALA A 218 -8.76 13.03 11.21
CA ALA A 218 -8.54 14.44 11.58
C ALA A 218 -7.87 15.28 10.47
N ASP A 219 -7.13 14.62 9.58
CA ASP A 219 -6.43 15.27 8.45
C ASP A 219 -7.27 15.26 7.16
N LEU A 220 -8.50 14.73 7.21
CA LEU A 220 -9.30 14.41 6.02
C LEU A 220 -10.69 15.05 6.08
N PRO A 221 -11.20 15.58 4.95
CA PRO A 221 -12.58 16.03 4.86
C PRO A 221 -13.56 14.85 4.88
N GLU A 222 -14.50 14.86 5.83
CA GLU A 222 -15.54 13.84 5.99
C GLU A 222 -16.48 13.79 4.77
N GLY A 223 -16.85 12.57 4.35
CA GLY A 223 -17.77 12.32 3.23
C GLY A 223 -17.25 12.71 1.84
N GLN A 224 -16.11 13.36 1.74
CA GLN A 224 -15.52 13.76 0.46
C GLN A 224 -14.80 12.59 -0.21
N GLN A 225 -15.00 12.41 -1.52
CA GLN A 225 -14.22 11.45 -2.31
C GLN A 225 -12.77 11.92 -2.47
N LEU A 226 -11.85 11.07 -2.03
CA LEU A 226 -10.41 11.32 -1.99
C LEU A 226 -9.65 10.25 -2.76
N TYR A 227 -8.50 10.64 -3.28
CA TYR A 227 -7.52 9.78 -3.91
C TYR A 227 -6.24 9.82 -3.09
N ILE A 228 -5.77 8.64 -2.71
CA ILE A 228 -4.49 8.48 -2.03
C ILE A 228 -3.45 8.16 -3.10
N ASN A 229 -2.47 9.05 -3.28
CA ASN A 229 -1.36 8.82 -4.20
C ASN A 229 -0.17 8.26 -3.43
N TYR A 230 0.62 7.41 -4.07
CA TYR A 230 1.75 6.77 -3.45
C TYR A 230 2.90 6.56 -4.44
N ARG A 231 4.12 6.49 -3.90
CA ARG A 231 5.36 6.22 -4.65
C ARG A 231 6.42 5.62 -3.73
N ALA A 232 7.32 4.81 -4.28
CA ALA A 232 8.51 4.35 -3.58
C ALA A 232 9.61 5.42 -3.62
N VAL A 233 10.49 5.36 -2.62
CA VAL A 233 11.73 6.14 -2.51
C VAL A 233 12.87 5.15 -2.27
N ASN A 234 13.94 5.22 -3.07
CA ASN A 234 15.13 4.42 -2.89
C ASN A 234 16.11 5.06 -1.89
N GLU A 235 17.19 4.37 -1.53
CA GLU A 235 18.13 4.87 -0.50
C GLU A 235 18.90 6.13 -0.93
N GLN A 236 19.02 6.39 -2.24
CA GLN A 236 19.57 7.64 -2.78
C GLN A 236 18.53 8.75 -2.97
N GLY A 237 17.25 8.48 -2.69
CA GLY A 237 16.17 9.48 -2.78
C GLY A 237 15.46 9.59 -4.12
N HIS A 238 15.79 8.74 -5.09
CA HIS A 238 15.00 8.63 -6.32
C HIS A 238 13.62 8.07 -6.02
N ARG A 239 12.65 8.49 -6.84
CA ARG A 239 11.24 8.18 -6.64
C ARG A 239 10.68 7.43 -7.81
N SER A 240 9.80 6.47 -7.53
CA SER A 240 9.06 5.77 -8.56
C SER A 240 8.09 6.70 -9.28
N ILE A 241 7.43 6.18 -10.32
CA ILE A 241 6.20 6.80 -10.81
C ILE A 241 5.18 6.94 -9.68
N VAL A 242 4.31 7.95 -9.77
CA VAL A 242 3.18 8.12 -8.86
C VAL A 242 2.05 7.22 -9.31
N ARG A 243 1.47 6.47 -8.38
CA ARG A 243 0.23 5.72 -8.55
C ARG A 243 -0.83 6.25 -7.58
N SER A 244 -2.09 5.93 -7.84
CA SER A 244 -3.22 6.39 -7.01
C SER A 244 -4.20 5.26 -6.76
N THR A 245 -4.86 5.31 -5.60
CA THR A 245 -6.03 4.48 -5.26
C THR A 245 -7.17 5.39 -4.81
N GLY A 246 -8.40 4.91 -4.99
CA GLY A 246 -9.63 5.67 -4.74
C GLY A 246 -10.62 5.62 -5.90
N PRO A 247 -11.74 6.34 -5.80
CA PRO A 247 -12.07 7.23 -4.69
C PRO A 247 -12.34 6.45 -3.38
N VAL A 248 -11.92 7.03 -2.26
CA VAL A 248 -12.24 6.60 -0.88
C VAL A 248 -12.71 7.80 -0.08
N ALA A 249 -13.54 7.60 0.92
CA ALA A 249 -14.04 8.68 1.77
C ALA A 249 -14.08 8.23 3.23
N ILE A 250 -13.87 9.16 4.17
CA ILE A 250 -14.18 8.89 5.58
C ILE A 250 -15.69 8.81 5.70
N ASP A 251 -16.16 7.76 6.36
CA ASP A 251 -17.57 7.52 6.64
C ASP A 251 -17.76 7.23 8.13
N ASN A 252 -18.45 8.14 8.81
CA ASN A 252 -18.79 8.01 10.22
C ASN A 252 -20.31 7.93 10.42
N GLU A 253 -21.09 7.90 9.33
CA GLU A 253 -22.54 7.82 9.41
C GLU A 253 -22.97 6.36 9.24
N ALA A 254 -23.96 5.95 10.03
CA ALA A 254 -24.60 4.66 9.80
C ALA A 254 -25.47 4.74 8.54
N PRO A 255 -25.73 3.61 7.84
CA PRO A 255 -26.54 3.61 6.63
C PRO A 255 -27.87 4.34 6.84
N LEU A 256 -28.28 5.14 5.86
CA LEU A 256 -29.47 5.98 5.97
C LEU A 256 -30.72 5.12 6.26
N GLY A 257 -31.69 5.74 6.93
CA GLY A 257 -32.91 5.07 7.37
C GLY A 257 -33.69 4.48 6.18
N HIS A 258 -33.73 3.15 6.11
CA HIS A 258 -34.53 2.40 5.14
C HIS A 258 -36.00 2.43 5.55
N SER A 259 -36.89 2.44 4.56
CA SER A 259 -38.32 2.25 4.76
C SER A 259 -38.65 0.76 4.64
N VAL A 260 -39.61 0.29 5.44
CA VAL A 260 -39.82 -1.16 5.55
C VAL A 260 -41.30 -1.50 5.60
N SER A 261 -41.72 -2.44 4.75
CA SER A 261 -43.08 -2.97 4.63
C SER A 261 -43.08 -4.49 4.83
N GLN A 262 -44.14 -5.03 5.43
CA GLN A 262 -44.33 -6.47 5.64
C GLN A 262 -45.76 -6.88 5.33
N SER A 263 -45.94 -8.12 4.86
CA SER A 263 -47.23 -8.83 4.83
C SER A 263 -47.05 -10.28 5.26
N PHE A 264 -48.12 -10.92 5.72
CA PHE A 264 -48.13 -12.35 6.01
C PHE A 264 -49.10 -13.05 5.05
N SER A 265 -48.71 -14.23 4.58
CA SER A 265 -49.54 -15.07 3.72
C SER A 265 -49.53 -16.50 4.22
N PHE A 266 -50.69 -17.16 4.25
CA PHE A 266 -50.74 -18.58 4.59
C PHE A 266 -50.57 -19.43 3.32
N ASN A 267 -49.62 -20.37 3.35
CA ASN A 267 -49.45 -21.34 2.29
C ASN A 267 -50.20 -22.62 2.62
N HIS A 268 -51.35 -22.79 1.97
CA HIS A 268 -52.25 -23.95 2.16
C HIS A 268 -51.65 -25.29 1.72
N LEU A 269 -50.62 -25.31 0.85
CA LEU A 269 -50.02 -26.55 0.35
C LEU A 269 -49.09 -27.21 1.37
N ILE A 270 -48.47 -26.39 2.23
CA ILE A 270 -47.53 -26.85 3.27
C ILE A 270 -48.02 -26.56 4.69
N SER A 271 -49.23 -25.98 4.82
CA SER A 271 -49.83 -25.57 6.09
C SER A 271 -48.90 -24.67 6.93
N GLN A 272 -48.21 -23.72 6.29
CA GLN A 272 -47.28 -22.80 6.95
C GLN A 272 -47.65 -21.34 6.69
N MET A 273 -47.52 -20.53 7.73
CA MET A 273 -47.51 -19.07 7.59
C MET A 273 -46.17 -18.62 7.00
N ILE A 274 -46.22 -17.69 6.05
CA ILE A 274 -45.08 -17.07 5.39
C ILE A 274 -45.07 -15.59 5.74
N ALA A 275 -43.92 -15.09 6.19
CA ALA A 275 -43.63 -13.68 6.31
C ALA A 275 -43.01 -13.17 5.01
N ASN A 276 -43.68 -12.21 4.36
CA ASN A 276 -43.14 -11.47 3.23
C ASN A 276 -42.67 -10.11 3.72
N TYR A 277 -41.41 -9.77 3.50
CA TYR A 277 -40.86 -8.47 3.88
C TYR A 277 -40.20 -7.79 2.68
N GLU A 278 -40.42 -6.49 2.62
CA GLU A 278 -39.93 -5.57 1.61
C GLU A 278 -39.17 -4.45 2.34
N ILE A 279 -37.86 -4.37 2.09
CA ILE A 279 -36.99 -3.37 2.68
C ILE A 279 -36.56 -2.42 1.56
N LYS A 280 -37.04 -1.18 1.60
CA LYS A 280 -36.84 -0.13 0.59
C LYS A 280 -35.79 0.88 1.03
N ASP A 281 -35.29 1.61 0.03
CA ASP A 281 -34.36 2.72 0.23
C ASP A 281 -33.14 2.33 1.05
N ILE A 282 -32.67 1.09 0.90
CA ILE A 282 -31.44 0.63 1.53
C ILE A 282 -30.28 1.30 0.81
N HIS A 283 -29.57 2.19 1.50
CA HIS A 283 -28.34 2.78 0.98
C HIS A 283 -27.50 3.41 2.08
N ASP A 284 -26.23 3.52 1.75
CA ASP A 284 -25.26 4.38 2.40
C ASP A 284 -24.57 5.16 1.28
N PRO A 285 -24.61 6.51 1.29
CA PRO A 285 -24.09 7.31 0.19
C PRO A 285 -22.56 7.44 0.17
N VAL A 286 -21.86 7.04 1.24
CA VAL A 286 -20.41 7.25 1.38
C VAL A 286 -19.65 5.93 1.24
N SER A 287 -19.91 4.94 2.11
CA SER A 287 -19.23 3.64 2.08
C SER A 287 -20.04 2.53 1.39
N GLY A 288 -21.31 2.78 1.06
CA GLY A 288 -22.19 1.76 0.48
C GLY A 288 -22.57 0.65 1.47
N VAL A 289 -23.38 -0.31 1.05
CA VAL A 289 -23.94 -1.34 1.93
C VAL A 289 -23.27 -2.69 1.69
N ILE A 290 -22.78 -3.35 2.75
CA ILE A 290 -22.13 -4.67 2.66
C ILE A 290 -23.01 -5.80 3.19
N ARG A 291 -23.97 -5.53 4.07
CA ARG A 291 -24.80 -6.57 4.67
C ARG A 291 -26.18 -6.07 5.04
N VAL A 292 -27.19 -6.91 4.81
CA VAL A 292 -28.55 -6.71 5.31
C VAL A 292 -28.99 -7.96 6.05
N GLU A 293 -29.46 -7.78 7.27
CA GLU A 293 -29.93 -8.85 8.15
C GLU A 293 -31.32 -8.55 8.69
N VAL A 294 -32.04 -9.59 9.05
CA VAL A 294 -33.35 -9.47 9.71
C VAL A 294 -33.45 -10.36 10.92
N LYS A 295 -34.31 -9.97 11.86
CA LYS A 295 -34.77 -10.85 12.93
C LYS A 295 -36.24 -10.63 13.23
N MET A 296 -36.88 -11.63 13.80
CA MET A 296 -38.28 -11.58 14.22
C MET A 296 -38.36 -11.74 15.73
N THR A 297 -39.15 -10.90 16.37
CA THR A 297 -39.40 -10.96 17.81
C THR A 297 -40.89 -10.99 18.10
N GLN A 298 -41.34 -11.80 19.06
CA GLN A 298 -42.73 -11.85 19.50
C GLN A 298 -42.78 -12.14 21.00
N GLY A 299 -43.20 -11.16 21.82
CA GLY A 299 -43.07 -11.30 23.27
C GLY A 299 -41.61 -11.56 23.66
N ASP A 300 -41.36 -12.69 24.34
CA ASP A 300 -40.01 -13.13 24.74
C ASP A 300 -39.25 -13.90 23.63
N PHE A 301 -39.91 -14.24 22.52
CA PHE A 301 -39.26 -14.90 21.39
C PHE A 301 -38.37 -13.91 20.62
N ASP A 302 -37.15 -14.33 20.30
CA ASP A 302 -36.22 -13.66 19.38
C ASP A 302 -35.60 -14.73 18.46
N SER A 303 -35.77 -14.59 17.15
CA SER A 303 -35.23 -15.54 16.17
C SER A 303 -33.70 -15.50 16.04
N GLY A 304 -33.05 -14.46 16.57
CA GLY A 304 -31.70 -14.08 16.19
C GLY A 304 -31.65 -13.46 14.79
N TRP A 305 -30.51 -12.84 14.47
CA TRP A 305 -30.25 -12.24 13.16
C TRP A 305 -29.97 -13.31 12.10
N SER A 306 -30.65 -13.18 10.97
CA SER A 306 -30.44 -13.98 9.76
C SER A 306 -29.97 -13.06 8.64
N VAL A 307 -28.95 -13.49 7.89
CA VAL A 307 -28.39 -12.74 6.75
C VAL A 307 -29.33 -12.87 5.55
N LEU A 308 -29.74 -11.74 4.98
CA LEU A 308 -30.52 -11.70 3.74
C LEU A 308 -29.63 -11.58 2.52
N GLU A 309 -28.68 -10.66 2.60
CA GLU A 309 -27.74 -10.32 1.56
C GLU A 309 -26.41 -9.94 2.22
N GLU A 310 -25.33 -10.41 1.61
CA GLU A 310 -23.95 -10.08 1.96
C GLU A 310 -23.17 -9.84 0.67
N TYR A 311 -22.38 -8.78 0.64
CA TYR A 311 -21.67 -8.34 -0.54
C TYR A 311 -20.17 -8.27 -0.25
N ASP A 312 -19.37 -8.93 -1.09
CA ASP A 312 -17.90 -8.83 -1.05
C ASP A 312 -17.41 -7.42 -1.43
N VAL A 313 -18.21 -6.69 -2.22
CA VAL A 313 -17.98 -5.30 -2.61
C VAL A 313 -19.22 -4.49 -2.25
N ALA A 314 -19.03 -3.40 -1.49
CA ALA A 314 -20.13 -2.58 -1.00
C ALA A 314 -21.05 -2.11 -2.14
N LYS A 315 -22.34 -2.41 -2.00
CA LYS A 315 -23.38 -2.05 -2.97
C LYS A 315 -23.69 -0.56 -2.85
N GLN A 316 -23.55 0.14 -3.97
CA GLN A 316 -23.75 1.58 -4.07
C GLN A 316 -25.18 1.95 -4.48
N GLY A 317 -25.66 3.08 -3.97
CA GLY A 317 -26.97 3.63 -4.29
C GLY A 317 -28.16 2.92 -3.61
N PRO A 318 -29.38 3.49 -3.74
CA PRO A 318 -30.60 2.93 -3.16
C PRO A 318 -31.01 1.64 -3.86
N PHE A 319 -31.36 0.64 -3.05
CA PHE A 319 -31.96 -0.60 -3.53
C PHE A 319 -33.05 -1.12 -2.61
N THR A 320 -33.77 -2.13 -3.09
CA THR A 320 -34.86 -2.79 -2.36
C THR A 320 -34.61 -4.29 -2.28
N ILE A 321 -34.92 -4.91 -1.15
CA ILE A 321 -34.93 -6.36 -0.97
C ILE A 321 -36.37 -6.84 -0.79
N PHE A 322 -36.71 -7.91 -1.51
CA PHE A 322 -37.95 -8.66 -1.36
C PHE A 322 -37.61 -10.09 -0.95
N ARG A 323 -38.26 -10.60 0.10
CA ARG A 323 -38.07 -11.97 0.58
C ARG A 323 -39.34 -12.52 1.22
N SER A 324 -39.44 -13.84 1.22
CA SER A 324 -40.55 -14.62 1.74
C SER A 324 -40.00 -15.82 2.51
N ASP A 325 -40.16 -15.81 3.83
CA ASP A 325 -39.69 -16.89 4.71
C ASP A 325 -40.85 -17.54 5.46
N SER A 326 -40.74 -18.84 5.76
CA SER A 326 -41.65 -19.47 6.70
C SER A 326 -41.49 -18.85 8.10
N LEU A 327 -42.60 -18.69 8.81
CA LEU A 327 -42.53 -18.29 10.21
C LEU A 327 -41.78 -19.36 11.01
N PRO A 328 -40.83 -18.97 11.88
CA PRO A 328 -40.23 -19.87 12.84
C PRO A 328 -41.31 -20.63 13.63
N LEU A 329 -41.08 -21.93 13.89
CA LEU A 329 -42.04 -22.84 14.52
C LEU A 329 -42.53 -22.35 15.92
N ASN A 330 -41.75 -21.49 16.56
CA ASN A 330 -42.01 -20.96 17.90
C ASN A 330 -42.77 -19.61 17.90
N ILE A 331 -43.13 -19.10 16.72
CA ILE A 331 -44.05 -17.96 16.59
C ILE A 331 -45.48 -18.50 16.62
N ASP A 332 -46.35 -17.87 17.43
CA ASP A 332 -47.76 -18.25 17.48
C ASP A 332 -48.47 -17.78 16.21
N ALA A 333 -48.59 -18.69 15.23
CA ALA A 333 -49.27 -18.45 13.98
C ALA A 333 -50.76 -18.10 14.13
N ASN A 334 -51.36 -18.32 15.31
CA ASN A 334 -52.75 -17.96 15.61
C ASN A 334 -52.88 -16.57 16.24
N ASN A 335 -51.76 -15.97 16.66
CA ASN A 335 -51.70 -14.64 17.22
C ASN A 335 -50.63 -13.83 16.48
N LEU A 336 -50.98 -13.30 15.32
CA LEU A 336 -50.07 -12.48 14.51
C LEU A 336 -49.86 -11.07 15.08
N ASP A 337 -50.63 -10.69 16.10
CA ASP A 337 -50.44 -9.43 16.80
C ASP A 337 -49.11 -9.46 17.57
N ASN A 338 -48.36 -8.35 17.51
CA ASN A 338 -47.08 -8.14 18.20
C ASN A 338 -45.85 -8.91 17.67
N ILE A 339 -45.90 -9.51 16.47
CA ILE A 339 -44.67 -9.93 15.79
C ILE A 339 -43.97 -8.66 15.31
N THR A 340 -42.77 -8.33 15.80
CA THR A 340 -41.92 -7.25 15.26
C THR A 340 -40.81 -7.85 14.42
N VAL A 341 -40.71 -7.43 13.17
CA VAL A 341 -39.52 -7.74 12.37
C VAL A 341 -38.58 -6.56 12.45
N TRP A 342 -37.30 -6.84 12.58
CA TRP A 342 -36.23 -5.85 12.62
C TRP A 342 -35.36 -6.04 11.39
N ALA A 343 -34.98 -4.95 10.74
CA ALA A 343 -33.96 -4.93 9.72
C ALA A 343 -32.71 -4.24 10.28
N ARG A 344 -31.54 -4.85 10.02
CA ARG A 344 -30.22 -4.31 10.31
C ARG A 344 -29.46 -4.18 9.01
N VAL A 345 -29.06 -2.96 8.68
CA VAL A 345 -28.22 -2.67 7.51
C VAL A 345 -26.84 -2.30 8.02
N THR A 346 -25.80 -2.89 7.43
CA THR A 346 -24.39 -2.63 7.74
C THR A 346 -23.70 -2.02 6.52
N ASN A 347 -23.03 -0.89 6.70
CA ASN A 347 -22.29 -0.21 5.62
C ASN A 347 -20.83 -0.68 5.51
N GLY A 348 -20.10 -0.17 4.51
CA GLY A 348 -18.72 -0.57 4.20
C GLY A 348 -17.70 -0.32 5.33
N VAL A 349 -18.03 0.56 6.28
CA VAL A 349 -17.23 0.82 7.50
C VAL A 349 -17.76 0.12 8.75
N HIS A 350 -18.70 -0.82 8.58
CA HIS A 350 -19.32 -1.64 9.62
C HIS A 350 -20.24 -0.89 10.61
N LEU A 351 -20.67 0.33 10.28
CA LEU A 351 -21.72 1.03 11.02
C LEU A 351 -23.08 0.45 10.68
N GLN A 352 -23.97 0.45 11.66
CA GLN A 352 -25.24 -0.27 11.60
C GLN A 352 -26.43 0.63 11.89
N THR A 353 -27.46 0.52 11.05
CA THR A 353 -28.79 1.08 11.32
C THR A 353 -29.76 -0.08 11.54
N VAL A 354 -30.44 -0.06 12.68
CA VAL A 354 -31.46 -1.05 13.05
C VAL A 354 -32.83 -0.38 13.12
N ARG A 355 -33.81 -0.87 12.36
CA ARG A 355 -35.19 -0.35 12.38
C ARG A 355 -36.22 -1.47 12.45
N PRO A 356 -37.31 -1.27 13.24
CA PRO A 356 -38.45 -2.17 13.19
C PRO A 356 -39.29 -1.92 11.94
N LEU A 357 -39.86 -2.99 11.40
CA LEU A 357 -40.91 -2.99 10.38
C LEU A 357 -42.25 -2.65 11.04
N GLN A 358 -42.94 -1.59 10.60
CA GLN A 358 -44.28 -1.24 11.09
C GLN A 358 -45.39 -1.74 10.14
N PHE A 359 -46.51 -2.17 10.74
CA PHE A 359 -47.51 -3.05 10.11
C PHE A 359 -48.57 -2.32 9.29
N THR A 360 -49.01 -2.97 8.22
CA THR A 360 -50.41 -2.93 7.77
C THR A 360 -50.83 -4.37 7.48
N MET A 361 -51.69 -4.94 8.33
CA MET A 361 -52.16 -6.32 8.15
C MET A 361 -53.02 -6.41 6.87
N GLN A 362 -52.55 -7.15 5.87
CA GLN A 362 -53.38 -7.64 4.76
C GLN A 362 -53.41 -9.16 4.82
N ILE A 363 -54.54 -9.73 5.25
CA ILE A 363 -54.81 -11.16 5.10
C ILE A 363 -55.22 -11.37 3.64
N VAL A 364 -54.30 -11.83 2.80
CA VAL A 364 -54.63 -12.26 1.44
C VAL A 364 -55.05 -13.72 1.50
N GLY A 365 -56.33 -13.97 1.75
CA GLY A 365 -56.91 -15.29 1.62
C GLY A 365 -57.17 -15.60 0.14
N THR A 366 -56.40 -16.49 -0.47
CA THR A 366 -56.87 -17.17 -1.68
C THR A 366 -57.72 -18.35 -1.25
N SER A 367 -59.02 -18.15 -1.21
CA SER A 367 -60.01 -19.23 -1.15
C SER A 367 -59.82 -20.15 -2.36
N PHE A 368 -59.54 -21.43 -2.12
CA PHE A 368 -59.92 -22.51 -3.03
C PHE A 368 -60.76 -23.52 -2.27
#